data_AF-A0A3N5VLG3-F1
#
_entry.id   AF-A0A3N5VLG3-F1
#
_cell.length_a   1.000
_cell.length_b   1.000
_cell.length_c   1.000
_cell.angle_alpha   90.00
_cell.angle_beta   90.00
_cell.angle_gamma   90.00
#
_symmetry.space_group_name_H-M   'P 1'
#
loop_
_entity.id
_entity.type
_entity.pdbx_description
1 polymer ?
#
loop_
_entity_poly.entity_id
_entity_poly.type
_entity_poly.pdbx_seq_one_letter_code
_entity_poly.pdbx_strand_id
1 'polypeptide(L)'
;VLEGMIIGAYAMGAHQGFIYIRNEYPLAVELIQKAVDQARTRGLLGENILGSGFTFDLDVQLGAGAFVCGEETSLMASIEGRAGEPHARPPYPAEKGLWGQPTNINNTKTWAWVPHIVLNGASWFTQMGTDKSKGTTIFSVVGKVQNTGLVEVPMGISLRHLIEDIGGGVSNGKKLKAVQTGGPSGGCIPASLWHLPVDYDSLREAGSIMGSGGMIVMDESTCMVDIARYFLNFSRFESCGKCTACREGVQRMYETLDYITRGYGQEGDIEMLEELGAAVKAGSLCGLGQTAPNPVLTTIRYFRDEYEAHIKDKTCPAGVCKSLITFYIVPEQCPGCGLCAKFCGEKAITGEKGKPYVIDEEKCVRCGICRDVCKFDAVLVK
;
A
#
# COMPACT_ATOMS: atom_id res chain seq x y z
N VAL A 1 19.60 1.86 -14.72
CA VAL A 1 19.86 1.05 -13.49
C VAL A 1 21.28 0.49 -13.49
N LEU A 2 21.64 -0.45 -14.38
CA LEU A 2 22.99 -1.05 -14.39
C LEU A 2 24.10 0.01 -14.49
N GLU A 3 23.97 0.96 -15.42
CA GLU A 3 24.89 2.09 -15.54
C GLU A 3 25.04 2.90 -14.24
N GLY A 4 23.92 3.17 -13.55
CA GLY A 4 23.94 3.87 -12.28
C GLY A 4 24.61 3.06 -11.16
N MET A 5 24.45 1.73 -11.16
CA MET A 5 25.18 0.85 -10.24
C MET A 5 26.67 0.84 -10.53
N ILE A 6 27.09 0.82 -11.81
CA ILE A 6 28.51 0.90 -12.21
C ILE A 6 29.12 2.22 -11.73
N ILE A 7 28.45 3.36 -11.99
CA ILE A 7 28.90 4.68 -11.53
C ILE A 7 28.97 4.74 -10.01
N GLY A 8 27.94 4.24 -9.32
CA GLY A 8 27.90 4.20 -7.86
C GLY A 8 29.01 3.34 -7.28
N ALA A 9 29.26 2.17 -7.87
CA ALA A 9 30.33 1.26 -7.47
C ALA A 9 31.70 1.91 -7.63
N TYR A 10 31.94 2.60 -8.75
CA TYR A 10 33.16 3.38 -8.96
C TYR A 10 33.35 4.45 -7.87
N ALA A 11 32.30 5.22 -7.57
CA ALA A 11 32.35 6.26 -6.55
C ALA A 11 32.60 5.71 -5.13
N MET A 12 32.12 4.51 -4.83
CA MET A 12 32.26 3.86 -3.51
C MET A 12 33.49 2.95 -3.40
N GLY A 13 34.18 2.65 -4.51
CA GLY A 13 35.25 1.63 -4.55
C GLY A 13 34.74 0.19 -4.41
N ALA A 14 33.48 -0.07 -4.77
CA ALA A 14 32.90 -1.42 -4.73
C ALA A 14 33.27 -2.22 -5.98
N HIS A 15 33.63 -3.49 -5.80
CA HIS A 15 34.00 -4.39 -6.90
C HIS A 15 32.93 -5.44 -7.23
N GLN A 16 31.91 -5.55 -6.38
CA GLN A 16 30.80 -6.50 -6.50
C GLN A 16 29.49 -5.80 -6.14
N GLY A 17 28.43 -6.10 -6.88
CA GLY A 17 27.08 -5.67 -6.54
C GLY A 17 26.06 -6.78 -6.72
N PHE A 18 24.88 -6.58 -6.11
CA PHE A 18 23.78 -7.53 -6.15
C PHE A 18 22.49 -6.82 -6.53
N ILE A 19 21.71 -7.44 -7.40
CA ILE A 19 20.33 -7.03 -7.70
C ILE A 19 19.41 -8.04 -7.04
N TYR A 20 18.78 -7.65 -5.94
CA TYR A 20 17.77 -8.46 -5.28
C TYR A 20 16.41 -8.21 -5.92
N ILE A 21 15.83 -9.24 -6.53
CA ILE A 21 14.54 -9.16 -7.22
C ILE A 21 13.59 -10.23 -6.71
N ARG A 22 12.31 -9.85 -6.56
CA ARG A 22 11.25 -10.79 -6.22
C ARG A 22 11.04 -11.80 -7.34
N ASN A 23 10.99 -13.09 -6.99
CA ASN A 23 10.74 -14.15 -7.96
C ASN A 23 9.33 -14.07 -8.59
N GLU A 24 8.41 -13.35 -7.96
CA GLU A 24 7.06 -13.08 -8.49
C GLU A 24 7.07 -12.16 -9.73
N TYR A 25 8.23 -11.65 -10.15
CA TYR A 25 8.41 -10.74 -11.30
C TYR A 25 9.17 -11.41 -12.47
N PRO A 26 8.61 -12.46 -13.10
CA PRO A 26 9.33 -13.29 -14.06
C PRO A 26 9.88 -12.48 -15.25
N LEU A 27 9.10 -11.54 -15.78
CA LEU A 27 9.54 -10.68 -16.88
C LEU A 27 10.71 -9.77 -16.47
N ALA A 28 10.68 -9.20 -15.26
CA ALA A 28 11.76 -8.34 -14.80
C ALA A 28 13.04 -9.13 -14.52
N VAL A 29 12.93 -10.37 -14.02
CA VAL A 29 14.05 -11.31 -13.86
C VAL A 29 14.68 -11.63 -15.21
N GLU A 30 13.88 -12.00 -16.21
CA GLU A 30 14.37 -12.30 -17.56
C GLU A 30 15.10 -11.10 -18.17
N LEU A 31 14.49 -9.91 -18.10
CA LEU A 31 15.05 -8.70 -18.69
C LEU A 31 16.33 -8.25 -18.00
N ILE A 32 16.40 -8.30 -16.66
CA ILE A 32 17.60 -7.87 -15.94
C ILE A 32 18.76 -8.85 -16.16
N GLN A 33 18.49 -10.15 -16.18
CA GLN A 33 19.51 -11.16 -16.46
C GLN A 33 20.11 -10.94 -17.85
N LYS A 34 19.24 -10.78 -18.86
CA LYS A 34 19.67 -10.48 -20.23
C LYS A 34 20.50 -9.19 -20.30
N ALA A 35 20.12 -8.15 -19.57
CA ALA A 35 20.85 -6.88 -19.56
C ALA A 35 22.23 -7.00 -18.89
N VAL A 36 22.35 -7.78 -17.82
CA VAL A 36 23.63 -8.08 -17.16
C VAL A 36 24.55 -8.85 -18.11
N ASP A 37 24.04 -9.89 -18.78
CA ASP A 37 24.82 -10.69 -19.73
C ASP A 37 25.30 -9.86 -20.92
N GLN A 38 24.45 -8.96 -21.43
CA GLN A 38 24.81 -8.00 -22.48
C GLN A 38 25.88 -7.02 -22.01
N ALA A 39 25.80 -6.50 -20.78
CA ALA A 39 26.78 -5.59 -20.24
C ALA A 39 28.15 -6.27 -20.06
N ARG A 40 28.18 -7.51 -19.55
CA ARG A 40 29.39 -8.35 -19.49
C ARG A 40 30.00 -8.58 -20.87
N THR A 41 29.19 -9.01 -21.85
CA THR A 41 29.64 -9.26 -23.23
C THR A 41 30.25 -8.02 -23.88
N ARG A 42 29.78 -6.82 -23.51
CA ARG A 42 30.27 -5.54 -24.01
C ARG A 42 31.43 -4.95 -23.19
N GLY A 43 31.92 -5.65 -22.18
CA GLY A 43 33.00 -5.15 -21.30
C GLY A 43 32.59 -3.96 -20.42
N LEU A 44 31.29 -3.82 -20.14
CA LEU A 44 30.73 -2.82 -19.22
C LEU A 44 30.57 -3.37 -17.80
N LEU A 45 30.70 -4.68 -17.62
CA LEU A 45 30.82 -5.39 -16.34
C LEU A 45 31.98 -6.38 -16.46
N GLY A 46 32.65 -6.66 -15.35
CA GLY A 46 33.85 -7.47 -15.28
C GLY A 46 35.11 -6.64 -15.06
N GLU A 47 36.24 -7.11 -15.58
CA GLU A 47 37.55 -6.52 -15.34
C GLU A 47 37.84 -5.32 -16.25
N ASN A 48 38.54 -4.33 -15.70
CA ASN A 48 39.10 -3.19 -16.44
C ASN A 48 38.06 -2.51 -17.37
N ILE A 49 36.91 -2.15 -16.81
CA ILE A 49 35.77 -1.57 -17.53
C ILE A 49 36.24 -0.35 -18.33
N LEU A 50 36.03 -0.39 -19.65
CA LEU A 50 36.43 0.66 -20.60
C LEU A 50 37.92 1.06 -20.55
N GLY A 51 38.81 0.18 -20.07
CA GLY A 51 40.23 0.47 -19.92
C GLY A 51 40.57 1.41 -18.76
N SER A 52 39.64 1.64 -17.83
CA SER A 52 39.78 2.59 -16.71
C SER A 52 40.63 2.07 -15.53
N GLY A 53 40.98 0.79 -15.52
CA GLY A 53 41.57 0.10 -14.37
C GLY A 53 40.57 -0.29 -13.27
N PHE A 54 39.29 0.06 -13.42
CA PHE A 54 38.23 -0.29 -12.47
C PHE A 54 37.56 -1.61 -12.84
N THR A 55 37.24 -2.42 -11.82
CA THR A 55 36.60 -3.74 -11.97
C THR A 55 35.32 -3.75 -11.15
N PHE A 56 34.22 -4.17 -11.76
CA PHE A 56 32.93 -4.31 -11.09
C PHE A 56 32.05 -5.34 -11.79
N ASP A 57 31.44 -6.25 -11.03
CA ASP A 57 30.47 -7.21 -11.56
C ASP A 57 29.18 -7.27 -10.72
N LEU A 58 28.13 -7.85 -11.30
CA LEU A 58 26.77 -7.88 -10.75
C LEU A 58 26.17 -9.27 -10.78
N ASP A 59 25.62 -9.70 -9.63
CA ASP A 59 24.81 -10.91 -9.56
C ASP A 59 23.34 -10.61 -9.30
N VAL A 60 22.46 -11.38 -9.92
CA VAL A 60 21.01 -11.29 -9.73
C VAL A 60 20.59 -12.32 -8.70
N GLN A 61 20.06 -11.87 -7.56
CA GLN A 61 19.57 -12.72 -6.50
C GLN A 61 18.04 -12.71 -6.48
N LEU A 62 17.43 -13.89 -6.47
CA LEU A 62 15.98 -14.05 -6.40
C LEU A 62 15.51 -14.17 -4.95
N GLY A 63 14.51 -13.37 -4.59
CA GLY A 63 13.78 -13.46 -3.33
C GLY A 63 12.60 -14.43 -3.41
N ALA A 64 12.21 -15.00 -2.28
CA ALA A 64 11.19 -16.07 -2.19
C ALA A 64 9.82 -15.58 -1.68
N GLY A 65 9.39 -14.38 -2.07
CA GLY A 65 8.02 -13.91 -1.80
C GLY A 65 7.75 -13.38 -0.38
N ALA A 66 8.74 -12.77 0.27
CA ALA A 66 8.58 -12.12 1.57
C ALA A 66 8.76 -10.60 1.46
N PHE A 67 7.74 -9.81 1.81
CA PHE A 67 7.80 -8.34 1.73
C PHE A 67 8.86 -7.74 2.67
N VAL A 68 9.04 -8.34 3.85
CA VAL A 68 10.05 -7.90 4.83
C VAL A 68 11.48 -7.97 4.27
N CYS A 69 11.76 -8.86 3.31
CA CYS A 69 13.06 -8.95 2.64
C CYS A 69 13.38 -7.74 1.75
N GLY A 70 12.44 -6.80 1.57
CA GLY A 70 12.72 -5.49 0.98
C GLY A 70 13.36 -4.48 1.95
N GLU A 71 13.36 -4.77 3.25
CA GLU A 71 14.05 -3.96 4.26
C GLU A 71 15.56 -4.19 4.21
N GLU A 72 16.38 -3.15 4.41
CA GLU A 72 17.81 -3.19 4.07
C GLU A 72 18.58 -4.31 4.79
N THR A 73 18.32 -4.55 6.08
CA THR A 73 19.03 -5.57 6.85
C THR A 73 18.48 -6.97 6.60
N SER A 74 17.17 -7.09 6.43
CA SER A 74 16.51 -8.34 6.01
C SER A 74 16.93 -8.78 4.61
N LEU A 75 17.12 -7.83 3.68
CA LEU A 75 17.57 -8.08 2.32
C LEU A 75 18.95 -8.73 2.32
N MET A 76 19.89 -8.19 3.08
CA MET A 76 21.22 -8.78 3.22
C MET A 76 21.14 -10.18 3.81
N ALA A 77 20.38 -10.37 4.90
CA ALA A 77 20.21 -11.70 5.49
C ALA A 77 19.66 -12.71 4.49
N SER A 78 18.71 -12.29 3.63
CA SER A 78 18.18 -13.14 2.56
C SER A 78 19.22 -13.47 1.49
N ILE A 79 20.08 -12.52 1.09
CA ILE A 79 21.19 -12.78 0.14
C ILE A 79 22.20 -13.76 0.75
N GLU A 80 22.47 -13.64 2.05
CA GLU A 80 23.37 -14.54 2.79
C GLU A 80 22.81 -15.95 2.99
N GLY A 81 21.59 -16.23 2.51
CA GLY A 81 20.91 -17.52 2.69
C GLY A 81 20.34 -17.73 4.10
N ARG A 82 20.24 -16.67 4.90
CA ARG A 82 19.61 -16.69 6.23
C ARG A 82 18.13 -16.33 6.11
N ALA A 83 17.38 -16.55 7.20
CA ALA A 83 16.02 -16.01 7.29
C ALA A 83 16.05 -14.48 7.15
N GLY A 84 15.10 -13.91 6.40
CA GLY A 84 14.98 -12.48 6.09
C GLY A 84 14.55 -11.61 7.28
N GLU A 85 15.17 -11.84 8.43
CA GLU A 85 14.90 -11.11 9.66
C GLU A 85 15.76 -9.86 9.77
N PRO A 86 15.18 -8.72 10.16
CA PRO A 86 15.95 -7.51 10.33
C PRO A 86 16.86 -7.60 11.56
N HIS A 87 17.91 -6.79 11.56
CA HIS A 87 18.86 -6.66 12.67
C HIS A 87 18.86 -5.23 13.20
N ALA A 88 19.10 -5.10 14.50
CA ALA A 88 19.24 -3.78 15.12
C ALA A 88 20.48 -3.06 14.57
N ARG A 89 20.35 -1.75 14.40
CA ARG A 89 21.46 -0.85 14.09
C ARG A 89 21.80 -0.06 15.36
N PRO A 90 23.08 0.17 15.69
CA PRO A 90 24.31 -0.26 14.98
C PRO A 90 24.66 -1.76 15.14
N PRO A 91 25.56 -2.32 14.29
CA PRO A 91 26.29 -1.64 13.22
C PRO A 91 25.42 -1.33 11.99
N TYR A 92 25.73 -0.23 11.30
CA TYR A 92 25.06 0.12 10.03
C TYR A 92 25.69 -0.67 8.87
N PRO A 93 24.94 -0.97 7.79
CA PRO A 93 25.48 -1.75 6.68
C PRO A 93 26.67 -1.10 5.97
N ALA A 94 26.73 0.24 5.97
CA ALA A 94 27.88 0.99 5.46
C ALA A 94 29.18 0.68 6.23
N GLU A 95 29.10 0.25 7.49
CA GLU A 95 30.25 -0.17 8.29
C GLU A 95 30.44 -1.69 8.22
N LYS A 96 29.34 -2.44 8.39
CA LYS A 96 29.32 -3.90 8.42
C LYS A 96 28.00 -4.43 7.88
N GLY A 97 27.94 -4.64 6.57
CA GLY A 97 26.79 -5.14 5.84
C GLY A 97 26.96 -6.58 5.39
N LEU A 98 26.77 -6.83 4.10
CA LEU A 98 26.74 -8.15 3.47
C LEU A 98 28.07 -8.89 3.70
N TRP A 99 28.00 -10.07 4.31
CA TRP A 99 29.16 -10.86 4.76
C TRP A 99 30.18 -10.06 5.59
N GLY A 100 29.69 -9.08 6.34
CA GLY A 100 30.51 -8.21 7.18
C GLY A 100 31.28 -7.13 6.43
N GLN A 101 31.07 -6.95 5.12
CA GLN A 101 31.72 -5.91 4.32
C GLN A 101 30.90 -4.62 4.31
N PRO A 102 31.53 -3.44 4.20
CA PRO A 102 30.84 -2.18 3.92
C PRO A 102 29.91 -2.31 2.72
N THR A 103 28.61 -2.14 2.92
CA THR A 103 27.58 -2.37 1.91
C THR A 103 26.62 -1.18 1.87
N ASN A 104 26.35 -0.69 0.66
CA ASN A 104 25.38 0.37 0.43
C ASN A 104 24.19 -0.19 -0.36
N ILE A 105 22.98 0.00 0.17
CA ILE A 105 21.74 -0.55 -0.38
C ILE A 105 20.88 0.62 -0.86
N ASN A 106 20.48 0.58 -2.12
CA ASN A 106 19.64 1.62 -2.70
C ASN A 106 18.53 1.01 -3.56
N ASN A 107 17.41 1.72 -3.63
CA ASN A 107 16.30 1.35 -4.50
C ASN A 107 16.70 1.49 -5.98
N THR A 108 16.13 0.64 -6.83
CA THR A 108 16.30 0.68 -8.29
C THR A 108 16.03 2.07 -8.89
N LYS A 109 15.03 2.80 -8.38
CA LYS A 109 14.71 4.17 -8.84
C LYS A 109 15.88 5.12 -8.61
N THR A 110 16.56 5.01 -7.46
CA THR A 110 17.73 5.83 -7.14
C THR A 110 18.84 5.56 -8.15
N TRP A 111 19.17 4.29 -8.42
CA TRP A 111 20.17 3.94 -9.43
C TRP A 111 19.77 4.30 -10.85
N ALA A 112 18.48 4.35 -11.18
CA ALA A 112 18.02 4.83 -12.47
C ALA A 112 18.33 6.31 -12.68
N TRP A 113 18.32 7.13 -11.61
CA TRP A 113 18.60 8.57 -11.69
C TRP A 113 20.08 8.92 -11.81
N VAL A 114 20.97 8.12 -11.23
CA VAL A 114 22.41 8.43 -11.16
C VAL A 114 23.02 8.81 -12.52
N PRO A 115 22.83 8.05 -13.62
CA PRO A 115 23.41 8.41 -14.92
C PRO A 115 22.91 9.76 -15.43
N HIS A 116 21.61 10.04 -15.28
CA HIS A 116 21.01 11.30 -15.72
C HIS A 116 21.54 12.50 -14.92
N ILE A 117 21.74 12.34 -13.61
CA ILE A 117 22.31 13.39 -12.76
C ILE A 117 23.76 13.67 -13.14
N VAL A 118 24.56 12.63 -13.39
CA VAL A 118 25.96 12.78 -13.80
C VAL A 118 26.06 13.44 -15.17
N LEU A 119 25.20 13.06 -16.12
CA LEU A 119 25.21 13.59 -17.47
C LEU A 119 24.77 15.06 -17.55
N ASN A 120 23.70 15.42 -16.82
CA ASN A 120 23.10 16.76 -16.92
C ASN A 120 23.55 17.73 -15.81
N GLY A 121 24.27 17.22 -14.82
CA GLY A 121 24.69 17.98 -13.63
C GLY A 121 23.64 18.04 -12.53
N ALA A 122 24.09 18.27 -11.30
CA ALA A 122 23.23 18.32 -10.13
C ALA A 122 22.18 19.45 -10.18
N SER A 123 22.53 20.60 -10.77
CA SER A 123 21.62 21.75 -10.92
C SER A 123 20.38 21.40 -11.74
N TRP A 124 20.53 20.58 -12.78
CA TRP A 124 19.41 20.09 -13.58
C TRP A 124 18.44 19.27 -12.73
N PHE A 125 18.93 18.43 -11.81
CA PHE A 125 18.06 17.63 -10.96
C PHE A 125 17.40 18.46 -9.85
N THR A 126 18.13 19.43 -9.29
CA THR A 126 17.64 20.24 -8.16
C THR A 126 16.69 21.37 -8.57
N GLN A 127 16.57 21.68 -9.86
CA GLN A 127 15.55 22.59 -10.38
C GLN A 127 14.14 21.98 -10.33
N MET A 128 14.03 20.66 -10.13
CA MET A 128 12.77 19.93 -9.98
C MET A 128 12.51 19.62 -8.50
N GLY A 129 11.25 19.59 -8.11
CA GLY A 129 10.83 19.24 -6.75
C GLY A 129 10.68 20.43 -5.81
N THR A 130 10.58 20.15 -4.51
CA THR A 130 10.52 21.18 -3.44
C THR A 130 11.90 21.53 -2.92
N ASP A 131 12.01 22.47 -1.98
CA ASP A 131 13.31 22.85 -1.40
C ASP A 131 14.02 21.69 -0.70
N LYS A 132 13.27 20.83 -0.02
CA LYS A 132 13.82 19.68 0.70
C LYS A 132 13.73 18.36 -0.06
N SER A 133 12.88 18.28 -1.07
CA SER A 133 12.62 17.03 -1.81
C SER A 133 12.81 17.27 -3.30
N LYS A 134 14.03 17.04 -3.80
CA LYS A 134 14.45 17.34 -5.17
C LYS A 134 14.13 16.23 -6.16
N GLY A 135 14.05 16.59 -7.44
CA GLY A 135 13.84 15.67 -8.54
C GLY A 135 12.39 15.27 -8.77
N THR A 136 12.21 14.13 -9.44
CA THR A 136 10.92 13.51 -9.73
C THR A 136 10.75 12.21 -8.98
N THR A 137 9.52 11.72 -8.94
CA THR A 137 9.18 10.43 -8.37
C THR A 137 8.12 9.75 -9.23
N ILE A 138 8.10 8.41 -9.18
CA ILE A 138 7.13 7.59 -9.89
C ILE A 138 6.08 7.15 -8.88
N PHE A 139 4.81 7.40 -9.17
CA PHE A 139 3.68 6.90 -8.41
C PHE A 139 2.95 5.81 -9.18
N SER A 140 2.49 4.78 -8.47
CA SER A 140 1.49 3.83 -8.96
C SER A 140 0.13 4.29 -8.46
N VAL A 141 -0.66 4.89 -9.34
CA VAL A 141 -2.00 5.42 -9.03
C VAL A 141 -3.02 4.36 -9.42
N VAL A 142 -3.71 3.82 -8.40
CA VAL A 142 -4.69 2.72 -8.55
C VAL A 142 -5.91 2.97 -7.66
N GLY A 143 -6.87 2.04 -7.65
CA GLY A 143 -8.09 2.14 -6.85
C GLY A 143 -9.27 2.69 -7.65
N LYS A 144 -10.05 3.57 -7.05
CA LYS A 144 -11.26 4.19 -7.64
C LYS A 144 -10.91 5.44 -8.46
N VAL A 145 -10.01 5.29 -9.43
CA VAL A 145 -9.53 6.36 -10.32
C VAL A 145 -9.79 5.97 -11.79
N GLN A 146 -10.04 6.93 -12.67
CA GLN A 146 -10.33 6.65 -14.09
C GLN A 146 -9.13 6.05 -14.82
N ASN A 147 -7.97 6.69 -14.68
CA ASN A 147 -6.73 6.29 -15.32
C ASN A 147 -5.78 5.67 -14.29
N THR A 148 -5.72 4.34 -14.26
CA THR A 148 -4.76 3.61 -13.42
C THR A 148 -3.42 3.47 -14.14
N GLY A 149 -2.31 3.67 -13.44
CA GLY A 149 -1.00 3.46 -14.05
C GLY A 149 0.19 3.97 -13.24
N LEU A 150 1.37 3.88 -13.84
CA LEU A 150 2.60 4.48 -13.34
C LEU A 150 2.75 5.88 -13.94
N VAL A 151 2.95 6.88 -13.09
CA VAL A 151 3.10 8.27 -13.50
C VAL A 151 4.35 8.84 -12.87
N GLU A 152 5.23 9.41 -13.69
CA GLU A 152 6.40 10.14 -13.21
C GLU A 152 6.06 11.62 -13.10
N VAL A 153 6.29 12.19 -11.92
CA VAL A 153 5.92 13.57 -11.61
C VAL A 153 7.02 14.26 -10.81
N PRO A 154 7.15 15.59 -10.89
CA PRO A 154 7.97 16.35 -9.97
C PRO A 154 7.52 16.13 -8.52
N MET A 155 8.49 16.06 -7.62
CA MET A 155 8.21 16.02 -6.19
C MET A 155 7.45 17.28 -5.74
N GLY A 156 6.52 17.16 -4.80
CA GLY A 156 5.72 18.29 -4.31
C GLY A 156 4.47 18.62 -5.13
N ILE A 157 4.18 17.87 -6.19
CA ILE A 157 2.89 17.92 -6.87
C ILE A 157 1.75 17.64 -5.87
N SER A 158 0.59 18.26 -6.00
CA SER A 158 -0.53 18.01 -5.07
C SER A 158 -1.24 16.67 -5.36
N LEU A 159 -1.82 16.06 -4.32
CA LEU A 159 -2.65 14.84 -4.51
C LEU A 159 -3.83 15.12 -5.45
N ARG A 160 -4.42 16.32 -5.35
CA ARG A 160 -5.49 16.75 -6.24
C ARG A 160 -5.08 16.72 -7.70
N HIS A 161 -3.93 17.30 -8.06
CA HIS A 161 -3.46 17.31 -9.44
C HIS A 161 -3.16 15.89 -9.95
N LEU A 162 -2.56 15.05 -9.10
CA LEU A 162 -2.34 13.64 -9.43
C LEU A 162 -3.64 12.89 -9.72
N ILE A 163 -4.71 13.16 -8.98
CA ILE A 163 -5.96 12.41 -9.08
C ILE A 163 -6.89 12.98 -10.14
N GLU A 164 -7.13 14.29 -10.14
CA GLU A 164 -8.05 14.94 -11.08
C GLU A 164 -7.43 15.08 -12.47
N ASP A 165 -6.22 15.66 -12.56
CA ASP A 165 -5.65 16.04 -13.84
C ASP A 165 -4.95 14.86 -14.54
N ILE A 166 -4.16 14.08 -13.80
CA ILE A 166 -3.44 12.93 -14.33
C ILE A 166 -4.31 11.66 -14.27
N GLY A 167 -4.91 11.39 -13.11
CA GLY A 167 -5.76 10.23 -12.88
C GLY A 167 -7.15 10.32 -13.55
N GLY A 168 -7.54 11.48 -14.08
CA GLY A 168 -8.85 11.68 -14.72
C GLY A 168 -10.03 11.73 -13.74
N GLY A 169 -9.76 11.90 -12.45
CA GLY A 169 -10.76 11.95 -11.39
C GLY A 169 -11.17 10.57 -10.84
N VAL A 170 -12.09 10.61 -9.89
CA VAL A 170 -12.64 9.41 -9.24
C VAL A 170 -13.56 8.65 -10.21
N SER A 171 -13.46 7.32 -10.21
CA SER A 171 -14.29 6.47 -11.06
C SER A 171 -15.80 6.66 -10.80
N ASN A 172 -16.61 6.48 -11.84
CA ASN A 172 -18.09 6.48 -11.75
C ASN A 172 -18.72 7.79 -11.22
N GLY A 173 -18.01 8.93 -11.31
CA GLY A 173 -18.54 10.23 -10.90
C GLY A 173 -18.80 10.38 -9.39
N LYS A 174 -18.26 9.47 -8.58
CA LYS A 174 -18.37 9.51 -7.11
C LYS A 174 -17.43 10.52 -6.51
N LYS A 175 -17.68 10.89 -5.25
CA LYS A 175 -16.81 11.79 -4.50
C LYS A 175 -15.58 11.06 -3.96
N LEU A 176 -14.44 11.74 -3.97
CA LEU A 176 -13.24 11.29 -3.28
C LEU A 176 -13.51 11.27 -1.77
N LYS A 177 -13.19 10.15 -1.12
CA LYS A 177 -13.18 10.04 0.34
C LYS A 177 -11.78 10.21 0.89
N ALA A 178 -10.84 9.42 0.39
CA ALA A 178 -9.47 9.38 0.88
C ALA A 178 -8.49 8.86 -0.17
N VAL A 179 -7.21 9.08 0.08
CA VAL A 179 -6.09 8.55 -0.69
C VAL A 179 -5.14 7.88 0.28
N GLN A 180 -4.86 6.60 0.05
CA GLN A 180 -3.84 5.90 0.81
C GLN A 180 -2.51 6.06 0.08
N THR A 181 -1.47 6.52 0.77
CA THR A 181 -0.13 6.70 0.19
C THR A 181 0.91 5.94 0.99
N GLY A 182 2.00 5.51 0.34
CA GLY A 182 3.13 4.90 1.05
C GLY A 182 3.14 3.37 1.06
N GLY A 183 2.31 2.74 0.21
CA GLY A 183 2.16 1.28 0.17
C GLY A 183 1.38 0.74 1.36
N PRO A 184 1.31 -0.58 1.58
CA PRO A 184 0.37 -1.18 2.54
C PRO A 184 0.47 -0.70 4.00
N SER A 185 1.62 -0.20 4.43
CA SER A 185 1.85 0.34 5.78
C SER A 185 1.78 1.88 5.84
N GLY A 186 1.28 2.52 4.80
CA GLY A 186 1.09 3.96 4.73
C GLY A 186 -0.21 4.44 5.38
N GLY A 187 -0.46 5.75 5.38
CA GLY A 187 -1.64 6.37 5.98
C GLY A 187 -2.73 6.68 4.96
N CYS A 188 -3.96 6.87 5.45
CA CYS A 188 -5.10 7.36 4.68
C CYS A 188 -5.25 8.87 4.85
N ILE A 189 -5.16 9.62 3.75
CA ILE A 189 -5.27 11.08 3.72
C ILE A 189 -6.68 11.44 3.23
N PRO A 190 -7.48 12.20 4.00
CA PRO A 190 -8.85 12.55 3.60
C PRO A 190 -8.86 13.54 2.44
N ALA A 191 -9.97 13.59 1.70
CA ALA A 191 -10.17 14.54 0.61
C ALA A 191 -10.00 16.01 1.05
N SER A 192 -10.27 16.35 2.32
CA SER A 192 -10.03 17.69 2.87
C SER A 192 -8.56 18.12 2.81
N LEU A 193 -7.62 17.18 2.75
CA LEU A 193 -6.17 17.40 2.75
C LEU A 193 -5.49 17.09 1.41
N TRP A 194 -6.24 16.79 0.33
CA TRP A 194 -5.65 16.47 -0.98
C TRP A 194 -4.91 17.64 -1.67
N HIS A 195 -4.99 18.84 -1.12
CA HIS A 195 -4.24 20.00 -1.60
C HIS A 195 -2.78 19.97 -1.12
N LEU A 196 -2.46 19.11 -0.14
CA LEU A 196 -1.10 18.96 0.37
C LEU A 196 -0.14 18.55 -0.77
N PRO A 197 1.07 19.13 -0.78
CA PRO A 197 2.11 18.70 -1.69
C PRO A 197 2.56 17.27 -1.33
N VAL A 198 2.84 16.48 -2.35
CA VAL A 198 3.32 15.11 -2.19
C VAL A 198 4.84 15.16 -2.07
N ASP A 199 5.29 15.37 -0.83
CA ASP A 199 6.69 15.31 -0.42
C ASP A 199 6.85 14.57 0.91
N TYR A 200 8.10 14.34 1.35
CA TYR A 200 8.36 13.53 2.54
C TYR A 200 7.80 14.13 3.83
N ASP A 201 7.89 15.46 3.99
CA ASP A 201 7.52 16.17 5.22
C ASP A 201 5.98 16.25 5.34
N SER A 202 5.31 16.70 4.29
CA SER A 202 3.86 16.94 4.28
C SER A 202 3.06 15.65 4.43
N LEU A 203 3.51 14.56 3.79
CA LEU A 203 2.88 13.24 3.97
C LEU A 203 3.04 12.73 5.40
N ARG A 204 4.21 12.94 6.02
CA ARG A 204 4.47 12.54 7.41
C ARG A 204 3.55 13.29 8.39
N GLU A 205 3.38 14.59 8.20
CA GLU A 205 2.46 15.41 9.02
C GLU A 205 1.00 14.97 8.89
N ALA A 206 0.60 14.53 7.69
CA ALA A 206 -0.71 13.93 7.45
C ALA A 206 -0.89 12.55 8.10
N GLY A 207 0.17 11.96 8.68
CA GLY A 207 0.17 10.62 9.28
C GLY A 207 0.42 9.49 8.28
N SER A 208 0.85 9.84 7.06
CA SER A 208 1.21 8.91 6.00
C SER A 208 2.74 8.92 5.76
N ILE A 209 3.19 8.27 4.69
CA ILE A 209 4.58 8.29 4.24
C ILE A 209 4.63 8.29 2.70
N MET A 210 5.76 8.70 2.14
CA MET A 210 6.04 8.56 0.71
C MET A 210 6.12 7.08 0.28
N GLY A 211 6.75 6.27 1.13
CA GLY A 211 6.95 4.82 0.90
C GLY A 211 7.52 4.52 -0.49
N SER A 212 6.92 3.53 -1.16
CA SER A 212 7.31 3.07 -2.50
C SER A 212 6.67 3.87 -3.66
N GLY A 213 5.86 4.89 -3.35
CA GLY A 213 5.06 5.60 -4.36
C GLY A 213 3.75 4.90 -4.74
N GLY A 214 3.27 3.93 -3.96
CA GLY A 214 1.91 3.40 -4.14
C GLY A 214 0.85 4.39 -3.66
N MET A 215 -0.17 4.63 -4.49
CA MET A 215 -1.35 5.45 -4.17
C MET A 215 -2.65 4.71 -4.49
N ILE A 216 -3.52 4.55 -3.49
CA ILE A 216 -4.84 3.92 -3.65
C ILE A 216 -5.92 4.98 -3.42
N VAL A 217 -6.63 5.33 -4.49
CA VAL A 217 -7.74 6.28 -4.49
C VAL A 217 -9.01 5.58 -3.99
N MET A 218 -9.70 6.18 -3.03
CA MET A 218 -10.91 5.64 -2.41
C MET A 218 -12.07 6.63 -2.54
N ASP A 219 -13.24 6.12 -2.91
CA ASP A 219 -14.47 6.89 -3.06
C ASP A 219 -15.38 6.82 -1.81
N GLU A 220 -16.49 7.54 -1.84
CA GLU A 220 -17.46 7.59 -0.74
C GLU A 220 -18.07 6.23 -0.34
N SER A 221 -17.99 5.21 -1.21
CA SER A 221 -18.46 3.84 -0.94
C SER A 221 -17.41 2.92 -0.33
N THR A 222 -16.26 3.46 0.07
CA THR A 222 -15.20 2.69 0.74
C THR A 222 -15.34 2.80 2.26
N CYS A 223 -15.33 1.68 2.99
CA CYS A 223 -15.33 1.66 4.46
C CYS A 223 -13.91 1.84 5.00
N MET A 224 -13.65 2.88 5.78
CA MET A 224 -12.31 3.17 6.28
C MET A 224 -11.86 2.20 7.38
N VAL A 225 -12.81 1.66 8.16
CA VAL A 225 -12.54 0.61 9.15
C VAL A 225 -12.09 -0.68 8.46
N ASP A 226 -12.75 -1.06 7.36
CA ASP A 226 -12.40 -2.26 6.59
C ASP A 226 -11.08 -2.09 5.83
N ILE A 227 -10.79 -0.88 5.33
CA ILE A 227 -9.49 -0.55 4.75
C ILE A 227 -8.36 -0.74 5.75
N ALA A 228 -8.51 -0.21 6.97
CA ALA A 228 -7.54 -0.40 8.04
C ALA A 228 -7.34 -1.89 8.36
N ARG A 229 -8.44 -2.66 8.44
CA ARG A 229 -8.41 -4.12 8.66
C ARG A 229 -7.65 -4.84 7.54
N TYR A 230 -7.91 -4.50 6.28
CA TYR A 230 -7.27 -5.10 5.11
C TYR A 230 -5.75 -4.89 5.13
N PHE A 231 -5.28 -3.66 5.39
CA PHE A 231 -3.85 -3.36 5.43
C PHE A 231 -3.13 -3.94 6.64
N LEU A 232 -3.79 -4.03 7.80
CA LEU A 232 -3.23 -4.77 8.93
C LEU A 232 -3.14 -6.27 8.66
N ASN A 233 -4.13 -6.85 7.98
CA ASN A 233 -4.07 -8.26 7.58
C ASN A 233 -2.83 -8.53 6.71
N PHE A 234 -2.57 -7.65 5.74
CA PHE A 234 -1.35 -7.72 4.93
C PHE A 234 -0.10 -7.61 5.82
N SER A 235 -0.01 -6.58 6.66
CA SER A 235 1.16 -6.32 7.50
C SER A 235 1.44 -7.46 8.48
N ARG A 236 0.39 -8.13 8.97
CA ARG A 236 0.48 -9.33 9.78
C ARG A 236 1.15 -10.47 9.03
N PHE A 237 0.66 -10.79 7.83
CA PHE A 237 1.18 -11.92 7.03
C PHE A 237 2.63 -11.68 6.58
N GLU A 238 2.98 -10.42 6.36
CA GLU A 238 4.32 -10.01 5.93
C GLU A 238 5.30 -9.76 7.08
N SER A 239 4.85 -9.90 8.33
CA SER A 239 5.73 -9.77 9.49
C SER A 239 6.70 -10.95 9.56
N CYS A 240 7.99 -10.66 9.75
CA CYS A 240 8.99 -11.70 10.06
C CYS A 240 8.79 -12.36 11.43
N GLY A 241 7.94 -11.80 12.30
CA GLY A 241 7.66 -12.36 13.62
C GLY A 241 8.74 -12.14 14.69
N LYS A 242 9.83 -11.43 14.39
CA LYS A 242 10.96 -11.28 15.34
C LYS A 242 10.64 -10.48 16.60
N CYS A 243 10.10 -9.27 16.44
CA CYS A 243 9.80 -8.39 17.57
C CYS A 243 8.38 -8.63 18.08
N THR A 244 8.22 -8.83 19.40
CA THR A 244 6.93 -9.08 20.05
C THR A 244 5.93 -7.96 19.78
N ALA A 245 6.39 -6.70 19.80
CA ALA A 245 5.55 -5.55 19.52
C ALA A 245 4.87 -5.65 18.15
N CYS A 246 5.63 -5.92 17.08
CA CYS A 246 5.05 -6.10 15.75
C CYS A 246 4.26 -7.40 15.64
N ARG A 247 4.81 -8.54 16.10
CA ARG A 247 4.21 -9.86 15.91
C ARG A 247 2.84 -9.96 16.58
N GLU A 248 2.77 -9.60 17.86
CA GLU A 248 1.54 -9.73 18.66
C GLU A 248 0.67 -8.48 18.55
N GLY A 249 1.27 -7.29 18.50
CA GLY A 249 0.52 -6.04 18.47
C GLY A 249 -0.24 -5.85 17.17
N VAL A 250 0.38 -6.12 16.00
CA VAL A 250 -0.33 -6.07 14.71
C VAL A 250 -1.45 -7.10 14.64
N GLN A 251 -1.21 -8.33 15.14
CA GLN A 251 -2.25 -9.36 15.25
C GLN A 251 -3.43 -8.87 16.07
N ARG A 252 -3.19 -8.33 17.27
CA ARG A 252 -4.23 -7.87 18.17
C ARG A 252 -5.03 -6.70 17.57
N MET A 253 -4.35 -5.73 16.95
CA MET A 253 -5.03 -4.63 16.25
C MET A 253 -5.91 -5.15 15.11
N TYR A 254 -5.42 -6.12 14.32
CA TYR A 254 -6.21 -6.75 13.26
C TYR A 254 -7.45 -7.45 13.81
N GLU A 255 -7.31 -8.25 14.87
CA GLU A 255 -8.42 -8.96 15.51
C GLU A 255 -9.51 -7.98 15.97
N THR A 256 -9.11 -6.89 16.63
CA THR A 256 -10.06 -5.85 17.06
C THR A 256 -10.82 -5.25 15.88
N LEU A 257 -10.13 -4.89 14.79
CA LEU A 257 -10.81 -4.39 13.58
C LEU A 257 -11.71 -5.45 12.94
N ASP A 258 -11.32 -6.72 12.94
CA ASP A 258 -12.13 -7.83 12.45
C ASP A 258 -13.40 -8.02 13.31
N TYR A 259 -13.31 -7.84 14.63
CA TYR A 259 -14.50 -7.81 15.51
C TYR A 259 -15.38 -6.59 15.24
N ILE A 260 -14.81 -5.39 15.13
CA ILE A 260 -15.56 -4.16 14.82
C ILE A 260 -16.33 -4.32 13.50
N THR A 261 -15.66 -4.76 12.43
CA THR A 261 -16.28 -4.95 11.09
C THR A 261 -17.33 -6.07 11.05
N ARG A 262 -17.33 -6.98 12.03
CA ARG A 262 -18.36 -8.01 12.20
C ARG A 262 -19.49 -7.62 13.16
N GLY A 263 -19.45 -6.41 13.73
CA GLY A 263 -20.45 -5.89 14.66
C GLY A 263 -20.24 -6.26 16.13
N TYR A 264 -19.12 -6.91 16.45
CA TYR A 264 -18.74 -7.26 17.82
C TYR A 264 -17.88 -6.18 18.51
N GLY A 265 -17.68 -5.02 17.87
CA GLY A 265 -16.94 -3.92 18.47
C GLY A 265 -17.56 -3.43 19.78
N GLN A 266 -16.71 -2.98 20.69
CA GLN A 266 -17.03 -2.56 22.06
C GLN A 266 -16.56 -1.14 22.32
N GLU A 267 -17.17 -0.49 23.32
CA GLU A 267 -16.67 0.78 23.83
C GLU A 267 -15.26 0.58 24.41
N GLY A 268 -14.33 1.50 24.11
CA GLY A 268 -12.91 1.38 24.46
C GLY A 268 -12.02 0.74 23.38
N ASP A 269 -12.59 0.08 22.35
CA ASP A 269 -11.80 -0.52 21.27
C ASP A 269 -10.98 0.52 20.49
N ILE A 270 -11.53 1.72 20.28
CA ILE A 270 -10.84 2.80 19.55
C ILE A 270 -9.61 3.25 20.33
N GLU A 271 -9.77 3.53 21.62
CA GLU A 271 -8.72 4.00 22.51
C GLU A 271 -7.61 2.94 22.66
N MET A 272 -7.99 1.67 22.78
CA MET A 272 -7.05 0.55 22.79
C MET A 272 -6.27 0.46 21.47
N LEU A 273 -6.92 0.64 20.31
CA LEU A 273 -6.24 0.65 19.00
C LEU A 273 -5.24 1.80 18.89
N GLU A 274 -5.56 2.98 19.43
CA GLU A 274 -4.65 4.14 19.45
C GLU A 274 -3.41 3.88 20.33
N GLU A 275 -3.63 3.40 21.56
CA GLU A 275 -2.55 3.07 22.51
C GLU A 275 -1.65 1.96 21.96
N LEU A 276 -2.25 0.86 21.51
CA LEU A 276 -1.52 -0.27 20.95
C LEU A 276 -0.79 0.14 19.67
N GLY A 277 -1.41 0.95 18.81
CA GLY A 277 -0.78 1.47 17.62
C GLY A 277 0.49 2.27 17.95
N ALA A 278 0.45 3.15 18.96
CA ALA A 278 1.63 3.89 19.42
C ALA A 278 2.72 2.95 19.98
N ALA A 279 2.33 1.95 20.78
CA ALA A 279 3.26 0.96 21.34
C ALA A 279 3.94 0.11 20.26
N VAL A 280 3.19 -0.34 19.24
CA VAL A 280 3.72 -1.09 18.10
C VAL A 280 4.72 -0.25 17.32
N LYS A 281 4.40 1.03 17.06
CA LYS A 281 5.32 1.94 16.39
C LYS A 281 6.64 2.09 17.14
N ALA A 282 6.57 2.30 18.45
CA ALA A 282 7.75 2.53 19.28
C ALA A 282 8.58 1.25 19.53
N GLY A 283 7.92 0.10 19.66
CA GLY A 283 8.55 -1.18 20.02
C GLY A 283 9.02 -2.04 18.83
N SER A 284 8.75 -1.61 17.59
CA SER A 284 9.10 -2.38 16.40
C SER A 284 10.53 -2.12 15.91
N LEU A 285 11.23 -3.19 15.55
CA LEU A 285 12.63 -3.14 15.14
C LEU A 285 12.85 -2.46 13.77
N CYS A 286 11.95 -2.70 12.82
CA CYS A 286 12.11 -2.27 11.44
C CYS A 286 10.94 -1.42 10.94
N GLY A 287 11.14 -0.81 9.77
CA GLY A 287 10.17 0.11 9.15
C GLY A 287 8.78 -0.49 8.95
N LEU A 288 8.67 -1.80 8.65
CA LEU A 288 7.37 -2.47 8.51
C LEU A 288 6.55 -2.36 9.80
N GLY A 289 7.08 -2.82 10.94
CA GLY A 289 6.36 -2.75 12.21
C GLY A 289 6.15 -1.32 12.69
N GLN A 290 7.11 -0.42 12.43
CA GLN A 290 7.00 1.01 12.79
C GLN A 290 5.91 1.76 12.00
N THR A 291 5.52 1.24 10.84
CA THR A 291 4.54 1.90 9.97
C THR A 291 3.24 1.12 9.85
N ALA A 292 3.21 -0.17 10.18
CA ALA A 292 2.01 -1.02 10.14
C ALA A 292 0.78 -0.41 10.83
N PRO A 293 0.89 0.34 11.95
CA PRO A 293 -0.26 1.01 12.56
C PRO A 293 -0.79 2.24 11.82
N ASN A 294 -0.08 2.79 10.82
CA ASN A 294 -0.48 4.03 10.14
C ASN A 294 -1.88 3.99 9.52
N PRO A 295 -2.30 2.93 8.80
CA PRO A 295 -3.66 2.85 8.28
C PRO A 295 -4.68 3.03 9.39
N VAL A 296 -4.52 2.33 10.52
CA VAL A 296 -5.44 2.40 11.66
C VAL A 296 -5.47 3.78 12.30
N LEU A 297 -4.30 4.32 12.64
CA LEU A 297 -4.21 5.58 13.36
C LEU A 297 -4.73 6.75 12.50
N THR A 298 -4.51 6.72 11.19
CA THR A 298 -5.03 7.76 10.29
C THR A 298 -6.53 7.60 10.04
N THR A 299 -7.05 6.39 9.91
CA THR A 299 -8.49 6.19 9.76
C THR A 299 -9.26 6.54 11.02
N ILE A 300 -8.72 6.26 12.21
CA ILE A 300 -9.29 6.76 13.48
C ILE A 300 -9.22 8.30 13.51
N ARG A 301 -8.07 8.89 13.16
CA ARG A 301 -7.89 10.36 13.20
C ARG A 301 -8.88 11.11 12.30
N TYR A 302 -9.15 10.62 11.10
CA TYR A 302 -9.91 11.36 10.08
C TYR A 302 -11.33 10.84 9.85
N PHE A 303 -11.63 9.61 10.26
CA PHE A 303 -12.90 8.91 9.99
C PHE A 303 -13.40 8.19 11.25
N ARG A 304 -13.19 8.77 12.43
CA ARG A 304 -13.61 8.22 13.73
C ARG A 304 -15.10 7.90 13.76
N ASP A 305 -15.91 8.73 13.10
CA ASP A 305 -17.35 8.57 12.97
C ASP A 305 -17.72 7.21 12.35
N GLU A 306 -16.94 6.70 11.39
CA GLU A 306 -17.19 5.36 10.84
C GLU A 306 -16.94 4.26 11.89
N TYR A 307 -15.91 4.39 12.74
CA TYR A 307 -15.67 3.46 13.84
C TYR A 307 -16.81 3.49 14.86
N GLU A 308 -17.25 4.69 15.23
CA GLU A 308 -18.35 4.87 16.17
C GLU A 308 -19.66 4.28 15.63
N ALA A 309 -19.96 4.46 14.33
CA ALA A 309 -21.12 3.84 13.69
C ALA A 309 -21.06 2.30 13.73
N HIS A 310 -19.88 1.71 13.52
CA HIS A 310 -19.70 0.26 13.61
C HIS A 310 -19.87 -0.26 15.05
N ILE A 311 -19.40 0.49 16.05
CA ILE A 311 -19.39 0.08 17.45
C ILE A 311 -20.74 0.32 18.12
N LYS A 312 -21.29 1.54 18.01
CA LYS A 312 -22.50 1.99 18.72
C LYS A 312 -23.76 1.66 17.94
N ASP A 313 -23.81 2.08 16.67
CA ASP A 313 -25.02 1.96 15.85
C ASP A 313 -25.15 0.59 15.19
N LYS A 314 -24.07 -0.20 15.19
CA LYS A 314 -23.98 -1.50 14.50
C LYS A 314 -24.34 -1.36 13.02
N THR A 315 -23.87 -0.30 12.39
CA THR A 315 -24.06 -0.03 10.95
C THR A 315 -22.74 0.24 10.25
N CYS A 316 -22.70 -0.02 8.95
CA CYS A 316 -21.57 0.34 8.09
C CYS A 316 -22.00 1.45 7.11
N PRO A 317 -21.61 2.72 7.33
CA PRO A 317 -22.05 3.83 6.46
C PRO A 317 -21.71 3.65 4.97
N ALA A 318 -20.62 2.93 4.67
CA ALA A 318 -20.21 2.63 3.31
C ALA A 318 -20.89 1.40 2.70
N GLY A 319 -21.65 0.62 3.48
CA GLY A 319 -22.37 -0.56 3.01
C GLY A 319 -21.50 -1.78 2.65
N VAL A 320 -20.26 -1.85 3.18
CA VAL A 320 -19.27 -2.87 2.81
C VAL A 320 -19.23 -4.04 3.80
N CYS A 321 -19.33 -3.76 5.10
CA CYS A 321 -19.21 -4.77 6.15
C CYS A 321 -20.49 -5.61 6.26
N LYS A 322 -20.47 -6.83 5.72
CA LYS A 322 -21.67 -7.69 5.59
C LYS A 322 -22.48 -7.86 6.87
N SER A 323 -21.85 -7.97 8.04
CA SER A 323 -22.57 -8.17 9.31
C SER A 323 -23.28 -6.91 9.82
N LEU A 324 -22.99 -5.75 9.23
CA LEU A 324 -23.42 -4.43 9.68
C LEU A 324 -24.31 -3.72 8.66
N ILE A 325 -24.87 -4.48 7.73
CA ILE A 325 -25.72 -3.93 6.68
C ILE A 325 -27.05 -4.65 6.64
N THR A 326 -28.08 -3.95 6.19
CA THR A 326 -29.39 -4.52 5.91
C THR A 326 -29.81 -4.13 4.50
N PHE A 327 -30.32 -5.11 3.75
CA PHE A 327 -30.92 -4.84 2.45
C PHE A 327 -32.40 -4.51 2.63
N TYR A 328 -32.87 -3.47 1.95
CA TYR A 328 -34.27 -3.12 1.90
C TYR A 328 -34.69 -2.78 0.46
N ILE A 329 -35.98 -2.92 0.19
CA ILE A 329 -36.56 -2.62 -1.12
C ILE A 329 -37.32 -1.30 -1.02
N VAL A 330 -37.00 -0.36 -1.93
CA VAL A 330 -37.66 0.93 -2.04
C VAL A 330 -38.98 0.72 -2.79
N PRO A 331 -40.14 0.91 -2.13
CA PRO A 331 -41.44 0.60 -2.73
C PRO A 331 -41.70 1.36 -4.04
N GLU A 332 -41.27 2.62 -4.12
CA GLU A 332 -41.50 3.51 -5.25
C GLU A 332 -40.72 3.09 -6.51
N GLN A 333 -39.62 2.37 -6.33
CA GLN A 333 -38.76 1.92 -7.42
C GLN A 333 -39.01 0.46 -7.81
N CYS A 334 -39.78 -0.28 -7.01
CA CYS A 334 -39.99 -1.71 -7.19
C CYS A 334 -41.24 -2.01 -8.03
N PRO A 335 -41.12 -2.46 -9.30
CA PRO A 335 -42.27 -2.81 -10.12
C PRO A 335 -42.90 -4.17 -9.75
N GLY A 336 -42.41 -4.84 -8.71
CA GLY A 336 -42.94 -6.15 -8.30
C GLY A 336 -42.64 -7.29 -9.28
N CYS A 337 -41.45 -7.31 -9.90
CA CYS A 337 -41.07 -8.32 -10.89
C CYS A 337 -40.75 -9.71 -10.28
N GLY A 338 -40.45 -9.76 -8.98
CA GLY A 338 -40.19 -11.01 -8.23
C GLY A 338 -38.83 -11.67 -8.46
N LEU A 339 -37.93 -11.07 -9.26
CA LEU A 339 -36.59 -11.64 -9.51
C LEU A 339 -35.77 -11.78 -8.22
N CYS A 340 -35.77 -10.77 -7.35
CA CYS A 340 -35.05 -10.82 -6.08
C CYS A 340 -35.51 -12.00 -5.20
N ALA A 341 -36.82 -12.24 -5.10
CA ALA A 341 -37.37 -13.36 -4.35
C ALA A 341 -37.04 -14.72 -4.98
N LYS A 342 -37.08 -14.82 -6.32
CA LYS A 342 -36.72 -16.04 -7.05
C LYS A 342 -35.28 -16.50 -6.80
N PHE A 343 -34.33 -15.56 -6.72
CA PHE A 343 -32.92 -15.86 -6.50
C PHE A 343 -32.50 -15.88 -5.03
N CYS A 344 -33.42 -15.62 -4.10
CA CYS A 344 -33.13 -15.67 -2.67
C CYS A 344 -33.13 -17.12 -2.16
N GLY A 345 -31.93 -17.69 -1.94
CA GLY A 345 -31.76 -19.06 -1.42
C GLY A 345 -32.44 -19.29 -0.06
N GLU A 346 -32.41 -18.29 0.82
CA GLU A 346 -33.00 -18.34 2.16
C GLU A 346 -34.51 -18.05 2.18
N LYS A 347 -35.11 -17.73 1.03
CA LYS A 347 -36.52 -17.31 0.93
C LYS A 347 -36.86 -16.14 1.88
N ALA A 348 -35.89 -15.26 2.10
CA ALA A 348 -36.02 -14.07 2.95
C ALA A 348 -36.79 -12.92 2.29
N ILE A 349 -37.31 -13.08 1.07
CA ILE A 349 -38.00 -11.99 0.35
C ILE A 349 -39.41 -12.44 0.01
N THR A 350 -40.39 -11.68 0.46
CA THR A 350 -41.82 -11.97 0.28
C THR A 350 -42.50 -10.83 -0.47
N GLY A 351 -43.53 -11.14 -1.23
CA GLY A 351 -44.28 -10.15 -2.03
C GLY A 351 -45.12 -10.79 -3.11
N GLU A 352 -46.04 -10.01 -3.66
CA GLU A 352 -46.93 -10.42 -4.75
C GLU A 352 -46.51 -9.78 -6.05
N LYS A 353 -46.76 -10.46 -7.17
CA LYS A 353 -46.43 -9.95 -8.50
C LYS A 353 -47.18 -8.63 -8.75
N GLY A 354 -46.45 -7.59 -9.16
CA GLY A 354 -47.00 -6.25 -9.38
C GLY A 354 -47.13 -5.40 -8.12
N LYS A 355 -46.69 -5.89 -6.95
CA LYS A 355 -46.54 -5.10 -5.71
C LYS A 355 -45.07 -5.08 -5.27
N PRO A 356 -44.63 -4.05 -4.51
CA PRO A 356 -43.30 -4.06 -3.91
C PRO A 356 -43.07 -5.28 -3.03
N TYR A 357 -41.89 -5.88 -3.17
CA TYR A 357 -41.43 -6.98 -2.32
C TYR A 357 -40.79 -6.42 -1.05
N VAL A 358 -40.73 -7.22 0.01
CA VAL A 358 -40.15 -6.87 1.31
C VAL A 358 -39.11 -7.92 1.70
N ILE A 359 -38.00 -7.47 2.29
CA ILE A 359 -36.94 -8.33 2.79
C ILE A 359 -37.15 -8.55 4.30
N ASP A 360 -37.22 -9.81 4.69
CA ASP A 360 -37.24 -10.27 6.08
C ASP A 360 -35.80 -10.30 6.61
N GLU A 361 -35.49 -9.37 7.50
CA GLU A 361 -34.14 -9.18 8.03
C GLU A 361 -33.63 -10.39 8.83
N GLU A 362 -34.53 -11.10 9.53
CA GLU A 362 -34.16 -12.24 10.38
C GLU A 362 -33.71 -13.45 9.55
N LYS A 363 -34.28 -13.63 8.36
CA LYS A 363 -33.89 -14.69 7.42
C LYS A 363 -32.77 -14.26 6.48
N CYS A 364 -32.53 -12.96 6.35
CA CYS A 364 -31.58 -12.45 5.38
C CYS A 364 -30.13 -12.73 5.82
N VAL A 365 -29.44 -13.59 5.08
CA VAL A 365 -27.99 -13.82 5.25
C VAL A 365 -27.11 -12.75 4.60
N ARG A 366 -27.71 -11.65 4.12
CA ARG A 366 -27.02 -10.46 3.58
C ARG A 366 -26.06 -10.79 2.42
N CYS A 367 -26.43 -11.74 1.57
CA CYS A 367 -25.58 -12.18 0.45
C CYS A 367 -25.50 -11.19 -0.71
N GLY A 368 -26.43 -10.24 -0.82
CA GLY A 368 -26.45 -9.20 -1.85
C GLY A 368 -27.05 -9.61 -3.20
N ILE A 369 -27.38 -10.89 -3.41
CA ILE A 369 -27.89 -11.37 -4.71
C ILE A 369 -29.15 -10.63 -5.17
N CYS A 370 -30.00 -10.20 -4.24
CA CYS A 370 -31.20 -9.43 -4.52
C CYS A 370 -30.90 -8.09 -5.19
N ARG A 371 -29.80 -7.42 -4.79
CA ARG A 371 -29.33 -6.17 -5.39
C ARG A 371 -28.75 -6.43 -6.78
N ASP A 372 -27.93 -7.47 -6.91
CA ASP A 372 -27.23 -7.77 -8.17
C ASP A 372 -28.20 -8.16 -9.31
N VAL A 373 -29.33 -8.80 -8.98
CA VAL A 373 -30.37 -9.16 -9.99
C VAL A 373 -31.40 -8.05 -10.22
N CYS A 374 -31.39 -6.99 -9.42
CA CYS A 374 -32.36 -5.90 -9.55
C CYS A 374 -31.98 -4.98 -10.71
N LYS A 375 -32.83 -4.91 -11.74
CA LYS A 375 -32.61 -4.05 -12.92
C LYS A 375 -33.12 -2.61 -12.77
N PHE A 376 -33.67 -2.28 -11.60
CA PHE A 376 -34.37 -1.02 -11.33
C PHE A 376 -33.73 -0.25 -10.17
N ASP A 377 -32.57 -0.72 -9.67
CA ASP A 377 -31.88 -0.16 -8.50
C ASP A 377 -32.73 -0.05 -7.23
N ALA A 378 -33.86 -0.76 -7.18
CA ALA A 378 -34.84 -0.70 -6.10
C ALA A 378 -34.39 -1.39 -4.80
N VAL A 379 -33.23 -2.05 -4.77
CA VAL A 379 -32.71 -2.74 -3.59
C VAL A 379 -31.53 -1.94 -3.07
N LEU A 380 -31.72 -1.29 -1.92
CA LEU A 380 -30.72 -0.45 -1.29
C LEU A 380 -30.15 -1.11 -0.03
N VAL A 381 -29.02 -0.58 0.44
CA VAL A 381 -28.33 -1.01 1.64
C VAL A 381 -28.46 0.09 2.69
N LYS A 382 -28.79 -0.29 3.92
CA LYS A 382 -28.78 0.55 5.10
C LYS A 382 -27.70 0.08 6.06
#